data_AF-A0A1X1ZDJ1-F1
#
_entry.id   AF-A0A1X1ZDJ1-F1
#
_cell.length_a   1.000
_cell.length_b   1.000
_cell.length_c   1.000
_cell.angle_alpha   90.00
_cell.angle_beta   90.00
_cell.angle_gamma   90.00
#
_symmetry.space_group_name_H-M   'P 1'
#
loop_
_entity.id
_entity.type
_entity.pdbx_description
1 polymer ?
#
loop_
_entity_poly.entity_id
_entity_poly.type
_entity_poly.pdbx_seq_one_letter_code
_entity_poly.pdbx_strand_id
1 'polypeptide(L)' 'MIGRAVVLAGLCALGAGFTPLPVAAAEPYYKNCAEAREAGAAPIYEGEPGYRKGLDRDGDGIACE' A
#
# COMPACT_ATOMS: atom_id res chain seq x y z
N MET A 1 -10.98 44.72 -29.85
CA MET A 1 -10.74 43.27 -29.71
C MET A 1 -10.18 43.06 -28.30
N ILE A 2 -11.01 43.13 -27.26
CA ILE A 2 -11.86 42.06 -26.72
C ILE A 2 -11.02 40.83 -26.37
N GLY A 3 -10.82 40.58 -25.07
CA GLY A 3 -10.02 39.46 -24.57
C GLY A 3 -9.66 39.50 -23.09
N ARG A 4 -10.06 40.52 -22.32
CA ARG A 4 -10.13 40.45 -20.84
C ARG A 4 -11.34 39.57 -20.47
N ALA A 5 -11.15 38.26 -20.49
CA ALA A 5 -12.09 37.31 -19.90
C ALA A 5 -11.48 36.78 -18.60
N VAL A 6 -11.43 37.65 -17.60
CA VAL A 6 -11.45 37.22 -16.20
C VAL A 6 -12.85 36.63 -15.99
N VAL A 7 -13.00 35.32 -16.14
CA VAL A 7 -14.16 34.60 -15.61
C VAL A 7 -13.73 34.02 -14.26
N LEU A 8 -13.86 34.88 -13.25
CA LEU A 8 -14.13 34.49 -11.88
C LEU A 8 -15.49 33.77 -11.86
N ALA A 9 -15.49 32.45 -11.96
CA ALA A 9 -16.64 31.62 -11.58
C ALA A 9 -16.16 30.21 -11.29
N GLY A 10 -15.99 29.90 -10.00
CA GLY A 10 -15.57 28.56 -9.59
C GLY A 10 -15.29 28.41 -8.10
N LEU A 11 -16.06 29.07 -7.23
CA LEU A 11 -16.27 28.53 -5.88
C LEU A 11 -17.00 27.20 -6.06
N CYS A 12 -16.27 26.09 -6.14
CA CYS A 12 -16.84 24.76 -5.97
C CYS A 12 -15.91 23.91 -5.11
N ALA A 13 -16.49 23.50 -3.98
CA ALA A 13 -16.05 22.46 -3.07
C ALA A 13 -14.83 22.78 -2.19
N LEU A 14 -15.15 23.33 -1.01
CA LEU A 14 -14.66 22.77 0.24
C LEU A 14 -15.05 21.27 0.28
N GLY A 15 -14.28 20.44 -0.41
CA GLY A 15 -14.41 18.99 -0.38
C GLY A 15 -13.87 18.48 0.94
N ALA A 16 -14.77 18.24 1.89
CA ALA A 16 -14.49 17.37 3.03
C ALA A 16 -13.91 16.04 2.52
N GLY A 17 -12.74 15.66 3.05
CA GLY A 17 -12.18 14.31 3.10
C GLY A 17 -12.55 13.34 1.99
N PHE A 18 -11.84 13.38 0.86
CA PHE A 18 -11.61 12.15 0.10
C PHE A 18 -10.39 11.46 0.71
N THR A 19 -10.56 10.82 1.87
CA THR A 19 -9.64 9.73 2.22
C THR A 19 -9.89 8.67 1.16
N PRO A 20 -8.90 8.30 0.31
CA PRO A 20 -9.10 7.14 -0.53
C PRO A 20 -9.50 5.99 0.40
N LEU A 21 -10.65 5.37 0.15
CA LEU A 21 -10.96 4.08 0.75
C LEU A 21 -9.70 3.22 0.57
N PRO A 22 -9.29 2.43 1.57
CA PRO A 22 -8.20 1.49 1.38
C PRO A 22 -8.62 0.55 0.25
N VAL A 23 -8.22 0.87 -0.99
CA VAL A 23 -8.16 -0.09 -2.08
C VAL A 23 -7.17 -1.08 -1.54
N ALA A 24 -7.66 -2.29 -1.20
CA ALA A 24 -6.84 -3.37 -0.69
C ALA A 24 -5.61 -3.47 -1.60
N ALA A 25 -4.49 -2.93 -1.16
CA ALA A 25 -3.25 -3.02 -1.88
C ALA A 25 -2.96 -4.51 -1.96
N ALA A 26 -2.75 -5.03 -3.17
CA ALA A 26 -2.43 -6.43 -3.32
C ALA A 26 -1.19 -6.72 -2.46
N GLU A 27 -1.35 -7.59 -1.46
CA GLU A 27 -0.24 -7.94 -0.59
C GLU A 27 0.83 -8.66 -1.43
N PRO A 28 2.12 -8.31 -1.25
CA PRO A 28 3.19 -8.94 -1.98
C PRO A 28 3.22 -10.43 -1.67
N TYR A 29 3.24 -11.26 -2.71
CA TYR A 29 3.26 -12.71 -2.56
C TYR A 29 4.68 -13.23 -2.76
N TYR A 30 5.20 -13.94 -1.76
CA TYR A 30 6.52 -14.59 -1.84
C TYR A 30 6.37 -16.10 -1.89
N LYS A 31 6.91 -16.70 -2.95
CA LYS A 31 6.91 -18.17 -3.11
C LYS A 31 7.74 -18.85 -2.03
N ASN A 32 8.82 -18.22 -1.57
CA ASN A 32 9.72 -18.74 -0.54
C ASN A 32 10.52 -17.60 0.12
N CYS A 33 11.24 -17.93 1.20
CA CYS A 33 12.04 -16.96 1.94
C CYS A 33 13.26 -16.41 1.19
N ALA A 34 13.75 -17.10 0.16
CA ALA A 34 14.82 -16.55 -0.68
C ALA A 34 14.30 -15.37 -1.51
N GLU A 35 13.10 -15.50 -2.09
CA GLU A 35 12.44 -14.45 -2.85
C GLU A 35 12.08 -13.25 -1.95
N ALA A 36 11.59 -13.50 -0.72
CA ALA A 36 11.32 -12.46 0.26
C ALA A 36 12.60 -11.69 0.68
N ARG A 37 13.72 -12.39 0.87
CA ARG A 37 15.01 -11.77 1.21
C ARG A 37 15.60 -10.99 0.04
N GLU A 38 15.48 -11.51 -1.18
CA GLU A 38 15.92 -10.83 -2.39
C GLU A 38 15.11 -9.54 -2.62
N ALA A 39 13.81 -9.57 -2.34
CA ALA A 39 12.94 -8.39 -2.34
C ALA A 39 13.21 -7.42 -1.16
N GLY A 40 14.06 -7.79 -0.21
CA GLY A 40 14.35 -6.99 0.99
C GLY A 40 13.17 -6.90 1.97
N ALA A 41 12.23 -7.84 1.89
CA ALA A 41 11.04 -7.88 2.75
C ALA A 41 11.25 -8.70 4.03
N ALA A 42 12.27 -9.55 4.09
CA ALA A 42 12.56 -10.35 5.29
C ALA A 42 13.42 -9.57 6.30
N PRO A 43 13.18 -9.71 7.62
CA PRO A 43 12.15 -10.55 8.27
C PRO A 43 10.74 -9.96 8.11
N ILE A 44 9.74 -10.81 7.83
CA ILE A 44 8.34 -10.40 7.66
C ILE A 44 7.57 -10.73 8.94
N TYR A 45 6.97 -9.75 9.59
CA TYR A 45 6.22 -9.95 10.83
C TYR A 45 4.75 -10.31 10.60
N GLU A 46 4.13 -11.03 11.54
CA GLU A 46 2.69 -11.30 11.49
C GLU A 46 1.88 -9.98 11.43
N GLY A 47 1.03 -9.87 10.41
CA GLY A 47 0.24 -8.66 10.13
C GLY A 47 0.90 -7.71 9.13
N GLU A 48 2.15 -7.96 8.73
CA GLU A 48 2.75 -7.24 7.61
C GLU A 48 2.30 -7.80 6.25
N PRO A 49 2.24 -6.94 5.22
CA PRO A 49 1.91 -7.35 3.88
C PRO A 49 2.94 -8.38 3.36
N GLY A 50 2.43 -9.57 3.03
CA GLY A 50 3.24 -10.69 2.55
C GLY A 50 3.61 -11.73 3.60
N TYR A 51 3.18 -11.55 4.85
CA TYR A 51 3.27 -12.59 5.87
C TYR A 51 2.38 -13.79 5.49
N ARG A 52 2.93 -15.00 5.61
CA ARG A 52 2.14 -16.23 5.54
C ARG A 52 2.71 -17.28 6.48
N LYS A 53 1.81 -18.02 7.13
CA LYS A 53 2.14 -19.19 7.99
C LYS A 53 2.94 -20.30 7.30
N GLY A 54 3.10 -20.25 5.98
CA GLY A 54 3.97 -21.21 5.26
C GLY A 54 5.36 -20.66 4.92
N LEU A 55 5.66 -19.40 5.26
CA LEU A 55 7.01 -18.84 5.25
C LEU A 55 7.62 -18.89 6.64
N ASP A 56 6.80 -18.64 7.65
CA ASP A 56 7.09 -18.92 9.05
C ASP A 56 7.11 -20.44 9.26
N ARG A 57 8.28 -20.99 9.58
CA ARG A 57 8.53 -22.44 9.55
C ARG A 57 8.37 -23.08 10.93
N ASP A 58 8.57 -22.30 11.97
CA ASP A 58 8.47 -22.65 13.39
C ASP A 58 7.21 -22.09 14.05
N GLY A 59 6.58 -21.08 13.46
CA GLY A 59 5.25 -20.60 13.83
C GLY A 59 5.27 -19.53 14.92
N ASP A 60 6.36 -18.78 15.05
CA ASP A 60 6.57 -17.80 16.13
C ASP A 60 6.02 -16.39 15.78
N GLY A 61 5.58 -16.20 14.53
CA GLY A 61 5.09 -14.92 14.03
C GLY A 61 6.14 -14.12 13.22
N ILE A 62 7.32 -14.67 12.99
CA ILE A 62 8.39 -14.06 12.19
C ILE A 62 8.67 -14.97 10.99
N ALA A 63 8.16 -14.57 9.82
CA ALA A 63 8.47 -15.28 8.59
C ALA A 63 9.89 -14.92 8.09
N CYS A 64 10.61 -15.96 7.66
CA CYS A 64 11.91 -15.85 6.98
C CYS A 64 13.07 -15.32 7.81
N GLU A 65 13.07 -15.57 9.12
CA GLU A 65 14.25 -15.49 9.97
C GLU A 65 15.44 -16.35 9.49
#